data_AF-A0A7C5JY61-F1
#
_entry.id   AF-A0A7C5JY61-F1
#
_cell.length_a   1.000
_cell.length_b   1.000
_cell.length_c   1.000
_cell.angle_alpha   90.00
_cell.angle_beta   90.00
_cell.angle_gamma   90.00
#
_symmetry.space_group_name_H-M   'P 1'
#
loop_
_entity.id
_entity.type
_entity.pdbx_description
1 polymer ?
#
loop_
_entity_poly.entity_id
_entity_poly.type
_entity_poly.pdbx_seq_one_letter_code
_entity_poly.pdbx_strand_id
1 'polypeptide(L)' 'LRNQEKIKNAAFFSTCAGRPGKCLEQMEELWGKKPVLKKALVRERLDEGAKELVNELKTLMDSIH' A
#
# COMPACT_ATOMS: atom_id res chain seq x y z
N LEU A 1 -3.29 6.68 -14.51
CA LEU A 1 -1.81 6.51 -14.50
C LEU A 1 -1.33 6.16 -15.91
N ARG A 2 -0.12 6.57 -16.34
CA ARG A 2 0.38 6.14 -17.66
C ARG A 2 0.64 4.62 -17.64
N ASN A 3 0.21 3.90 -18.68
CA ASN A 3 0.32 2.44 -18.81
C ASN A 3 -0.35 1.62 -17.68
N GLN A 4 -1.46 2.12 -17.14
CA GLN A 4 -2.23 1.49 -16.06
C GLN A 4 -2.70 0.06 -16.41
N GLU A 5 -2.94 -0.21 -17.69
CA GLU A 5 -3.26 -1.51 -18.24
C GLU A 5 -2.12 -2.54 -18.13
N LYS A 6 -0.85 -2.08 -18.08
CA LYS A 6 0.33 -2.96 -17.99
C LYS A 6 0.71 -3.33 -16.55
N ILE A 7 0.22 -2.59 -15.57
CA ILE A 7 0.49 -2.89 -14.16
C ILE A 7 -0.45 -4.02 -13.72
N LYS A 8 0.15 -5.16 -13.37
CA LYS A 8 -0.58 -6.36 -12.96
C LYS A 8 -1.08 -6.26 -11.52
N ASN A 9 -0.19 -5.83 -10.62
CA ASN A 9 -0.44 -5.71 -9.18
C ASN A 9 0.13 -4.38 -8.67
N ALA A 10 -0.49 -3.82 -7.64
CA ALA A 10 -0.01 -2.60 -6.98
C ALA A 10 -0.17 -2.75 -5.46
N ALA A 11 0.79 -2.25 -4.70
CA ALA A 11 0.71 -2.09 -3.25
C ALA A 11 0.69 -0.60 -2.93
N PHE A 12 -0.23 -0.17 -2.06
CA PHE A 12 -0.35 1.22 -1.66
C PHE A 12 0.08 1.42 -0.22
N PHE A 13 0.81 2.50 0.00
CA PHE A 13 1.09 2.99 1.33
C PHE A 13 1.05 4.52 1.37
N SER A 14 0.78 5.06 2.55
CA SER A 14 0.88 6.49 2.80
C SER A 14 1.32 6.73 4.23
N THR A 15 2.10 7.77 4.46
CA THR A 15 2.45 8.21 5.82
C THR A 15 1.47 9.28 6.28
N CYS A 16 0.87 9.12 7.45
CA CYS A 16 -0.08 10.07 8.03
C CYS A 16 0.45 10.64 9.34
N ALA A 17 0.14 11.92 9.60
CA ALA A 17 0.52 12.59 10.84
C ALA A 17 -0.32 12.14 12.06
N GLY A 18 -1.46 11.45 11.86
CA GLY A 18 -2.33 11.03 12.96
C GLY A 18 -3.25 9.87 12.59
N ARG A 19 -4.34 10.11 11.85
CA ARG A 19 -5.27 9.04 11.42
C ARG A 19 -5.02 8.57 9.99
N PRO A 20 -5.24 7.28 9.69
CA PRO A 20 -5.38 6.78 8.32
C PRO A 20 -6.52 7.55 7.65
N GLY A 21 -6.18 8.50 6.78
CA GLY A 21 -7.16 9.29 6.05
C GLY A 21 -7.71 8.55 4.84
N LYS A 22 -8.55 9.25 4.06
CA LYS A 22 -9.10 8.79 2.77
C LYS A 22 -8.05 8.62 1.65
N CYS A 23 -6.78 8.93 1.89
CA CYS A 23 -5.74 8.92 0.85
C CYS A 23 -5.61 7.56 0.18
N LEU A 24 -5.63 6.47 0.95
CA LEU A 24 -5.52 5.11 0.39
C LEU A 24 -6.77 4.71 -0.40
N GLU A 25 -7.95 5.18 0.02
CA GLU A 25 -9.21 5.00 -0.71
C GLU A 25 -9.17 5.75 -2.05
N GLN A 26 -8.71 7.01 -2.03
CA GLN A 26 -8.54 7.81 -3.26
C GLN A 26 -7.51 7.20 -4.22
N MET A 27 -6.42 6.63 -3.70
CA MET A 27 -5.45 5.90 -4.52
C MET A 27 -6.08 4.68 -5.20
N GLU A 28 -6.94 3.95 -4.49
CA GLU A 28 -7.70 2.82 -5.07
C GLU A 28 -8.71 3.27 -6.12
N GLU A 29 -9.47 4.33 -5.86
CA GLU A 29 -10.40 4.90 -6.83
C GLU A 29 -9.69 5.33 -8.12
N LEU A 30 -8.58 6.06 -8.01
CA LEU A 30 -7.75 6.47 -9.15
C LEU A 30 -7.13 5.28 -9.88
N TRP A 31 -6.84 4.20 -9.15
CA TRP A 31 -6.32 2.97 -9.71
C TRP A 31 -7.37 2.11 -10.41
N GLY A 32 -8.64 2.21 -10.00
CA GLY A 32 -9.76 1.47 -10.58
C GLY A 32 -9.66 -0.05 -10.42
N LYS A 33 -8.76 -0.55 -9.57
CA LYS A 33 -8.58 -1.97 -9.22
C LYS A 33 -8.24 -2.08 -7.73
N LYS A 34 -8.47 -3.25 -7.14
CA LYS A 34 -8.02 -3.53 -5.78
C LYS A 34 -6.49 -3.71 -5.76
N PRO A 35 -5.74 -2.97 -4.93
CA PRO A 35 -4.33 -3.25 -4.71
C PRO A 35 -4.16 -4.54 -3.91
N VAL A 36 -3.01 -5.19 -4.06
CA VAL A 36 -2.66 -6.41 -3.32
C VAL A 36 -2.33 -6.11 -1.86
N LEU A 37 -2.00 -4.85 -1.54
CA LEU A 37 -1.74 -4.40 -0.19
C LEU A 37 -2.11 -2.93 -0.02
N LYS A 38 -2.63 -2.57 1.17
CA LYS A 38 -2.83 -1.18 1.59
C LYS A 38 -2.35 -1.00 3.02
N LYS A 39 -1.47 -0.04 3.27
CA LYS A 39 -0.98 0.25 4.61
C LYS A 39 -0.89 1.75 4.88
N ALA A 40 -1.48 2.20 5.99
CA ALA A 40 -1.25 3.55 6.50
C ALA A 40 -0.15 3.50 7.56
N LEU A 41 0.86 4.34 7.41
CA LEU A 41 1.99 4.45 8.33
C LEU A 41 1.83 5.69 9.19
N VAL A 42 1.58 5.53 10.48
CA VAL A 42 1.45 6.67 11.40
C VAL A 42 2.83 7.11 11.85
N ARG A 43 3.10 8.42 11.77
CA ARG A 43 4.43 8.99 12.04
C ARG A 43 5.03 8.57 13.39
N GLU A 44 4.22 8.48 14.44
CA GLU A 44 4.64 8.09 15.80
C GLU A 44 5.18 6.66 15.87
N ARG A 45 4.80 5.79 14.93
CA ARG A 45 5.21 4.38 14.86
C ARG A 45 5.72 4.01 13.47
N LEU A 46 6.39 4.96 12.81
CA LEU A 46 6.80 4.81 11.41
C LEU A 46 7.74 3.62 11.23
N ASP A 47 8.67 3.41 12.15
CA ASP A 47 9.65 2.31 12.08
C ASP A 47 8.97 0.94 12.21
N GLU A 48 8.03 0.79 13.15
CA GLU A 48 7.24 -0.44 13.30
C GLU A 48 6.38 -0.68 12.06
N GLY A 49 5.66 0.34 11.61
CA GLY A 49 4.80 0.24 10.42
C GLY A 49 5.59 -0.07 9.14
N ALA A 50 6.80 0.47 8.99
CA ALA A 50 7.66 0.17 7.85
C ALA A 50 8.14 -1.28 7.87
N LYS A 51 8.52 -1.82 9.05
CA LYS A 51 8.89 -3.23 9.19
C LYS A 51 7.72 -4.16 8.86
N GLU A 52 6.52 -3.84 9.33
CA GLU A 52 5.30 -4.58 9.00
C GLU A 52 5.02 -4.57 7.50
N LEU A 53 5.07 -3.40 6.86
CA LEU A 53 4.87 -3.27 5.40
C LEU A 53 5.85 -4.13 4.61
N VAL A 54 7.14 -4.13 4.98
CA VAL A 54 8.16 -4.95 4.33
C VAL A 54 7.87 -6.44 4.51
N ASN A 55 7.47 -6.87 5.71
CA ASN A 55 7.15 -8.27 5.96
C ASN A 55 5.92 -8.73 5.17
N GLU A 56 4.86 -7.93 5.14
CA GLU A 56 3.64 -8.20 4.36
C GLU A 56 3.97 -8.29 2.86
N LEU A 57 4.82 -7.41 2.33
CA LEU A 57 5.28 -7.46 0.94
C LEU A 57 6.09 -8.73 0.63
N LYS A 58 6.98 -9.15 1.54
CA LYS A 58 7.72 -10.41 1.39
C LYS A 58 6.78 -11.61 1.33
N THR A 59 5.82 -11.70 2.25
CA THR A 59 4.81 -12.77 2.24
C THR A 59 4.01 -12.81 0.94
N LEU A 60 3.64 -11.64 0.41
CA LEU A 60 2.98 -11.56 -0.90
C LEU A 60 3.86 -12.07 -2.03
N MET A 61 5.16 -11.74 -2.03
CA MET A 61 6.10 -12.22 -3.06
C MET A 61 6.32 -13.73 -2.98
N ASP A 62 6.42 -14.28 -1.77
CA ASP A 62 6.59 -15.72 -1.53
C ASP A 62 5.34 -16.51 -1.91
N SER A 63 4.16 -15.90 -1.83
CA SER A 63 2.87 -16.52 -2.21
C SER A 63 2.60 -16.49 -3.74
N ILE A 64 3.41 -15.75 -4.50
CA ILE A 64 3.30 -15.62 -5.97
C ILE A 64 4.28 -16.57 -6.68
N HIS A 65 5.23 -17.18 -5.97
CA HIS A 65 6.08 -18.29 -6.45
C HIS A 65 5.42 -19.64 -6.15
#